data_AF-A0A7Y4ZC16-F1
#
_entry.id   AF-A0A7Y4ZC16-F1
#
_cell.length_a   1.000
_cell.length_b   1.000
_cell.length_c   1.000
_cell.angle_alpha   90.00
_cell.angle_beta   90.00
_cell.angle_gamma   90.00
#
_symmetry.space_group_name_H-M   'P 1'
#
loop_
_entity.id
_entity.type
_entity.pdbx_description
1 polymer ?
#
loop_
_entity_poly.entity_id
_entity_poly.type
_entity_poly.pdbx_seq_one_letter_code
_entity_poly.pdbx_strand_id
1 'polypeptide(L)'
;MISKLRNLGKISQEKLAAIGISTESQLRAKGSVATYLALKQAGHNPSINFLWAIEGALTDRDWIEVAHNDRLSLLTQIEMRVNEIKTEKLNDKNETQSSSGIMRFSYLANHPQFLETLAVNLFKHWQPILTEDTLEIRIAKLKSHMSTERLPIAWVAHSDSEVFGTAALREHDLDDREDLAPWLGGVYVLPTCRSRGIGEALCKTVEQAAKLRGIDTLHLFTLDKKAWYTHLGWKQIESTTWHGLPADIMSKQL
;
A
#
# COMPACT_ATOMS: atom_id res chain seq x y z
N MET A 1 11.95 -9.54 40.07
CA MET A 1 10.73 -8.73 39.83
C MET A 1 11.15 -7.47 39.09
N ILE A 2 10.40 -7.03 38.08
CA ILE A 2 10.69 -5.79 37.31
C ILE A 2 10.66 -4.54 38.21
N SER A 3 10.02 -4.62 39.38
CA SER A 3 9.87 -3.54 40.35
C SER A 3 11.15 -2.88 40.87
N LYS A 4 12.33 -3.46 40.61
CA LYS A 4 13.64 -2.89 40.98
C LYS A 4 14.36 -2.17 39.82
N LEU A 5 13.82 -2.23 38.61
CA LEU A 5 14.44 -1.61 37.44
C LEU A 5 14.09 -0.13 37.34
N ARG A 6 15.12 0.69 37.12
CA ARG A 6 14.96 2.14 36.89
C ARG A 6 14.08 2.40 35.67
N ASN A 7 13.46 3.59 35.61
CA ASN A 7 12.58 4.05 34.53
C ASN A 7 11.26 3.27 34.34
N LEU A 8 11.06 2.12 35.01
CA LEU A 8 9.87 1.27 34.86
C LEU A 8 8.93 1.39 36.06
N GLY A 9 8.10 2.44 36.05
CA GLY A 9 7.03 2.62 37.04
C GLY A 9 5.92 1.56 36.97
N LYS A 10 4.97 1.61 37.92
CA LYS A 10 3.88 0.62 38.05
C LYS A 10 3.10 0.38 36.74
N ILE A 11 2.76 1.44 36.00
CA ILE A 11 2.04 1.35 34.71
C ILE A 11 2.89 0.63 33.65
N SER A 12 4.19 0.93 33.62
CA SER A 12 5.13 0.25 32.70
C SER A 12 5.21 -1.24 33.04
N GLN A 13 5.23 -1.60 34.33
CA GLN A 13 5.24 -2.99 34.79
C GLN A 13 3.96 -3.73 34.42
N GLU A 14 2.79 -3.10 34.58
CA GLU A 14 1.50 -3.67 34.18
C GLU A 14 1.44 -3.95 32.67
N LYS A 15 1.92 -3.01 31.85
CA LYS A 15 2.02 -3.19 30.39
C LYS A 15 2.96 -4.32 30.00
N LEU A 16 4.12 -4.44 30.66
CA LEU A 16 5.06 -5.53 30.42
C LEU A 16 4.46 -6.88 30.84
N ALA A 17 3.78 -6.93 31.99
CA ALA A 17 3.10 -8.13 32.46
C ALA A 17 1.99 -8.59 31.50
N ALA A 18 1.27 -7.65 30.87
CA ALA A 18 0.23 -7.94 29.88
C ALA A 18 0.76 -8.69 28.64
N ILE A 19 2.06 -8.55 28.32
CA ILE A 19 2.72 -9.30 27.25
C ILE A 19 3.62 -10.44 27.76
N GLY A 20 3.39 -10.90 29.00
CA GLY A 20 4.08 -12.04 29.61
C GLY A 20 5.46 -11.74 30.20
N ILE A 21 5.84 -10.47 30.34
CA ILE A 21 7.14 -10.07 30.88
C ILE A 21 6.94 -9.60 32.33
N SER A 22 7.28 -10.45 33.29
CA SER A 22 7.11 -10.20 34.73
C SER A 22 8.44 -10.16 35.51
N THR A 23 9.53 -10.58 34.86
CA THR A 23 10.88 -10.61 35.45
C THR A 23 11.89 -9.83 34.62
N GLU A 24 12.95 -9.35 35.27
CA GLU A 24 14.08 -8.69 34.60
C GLU A 24 14.77 -9.62 33.61
N SER A 25 14.93 -10.90 33.96
CA SER A 25 15.55 -11.89 33.07
C SER A 25 14.76 -12.04 31.76
N GLN A 26 13.43 -12.06 31.82
CA GLN A 26 12.56 -12.06 30.63
C GLN A 26 12.72 -10.79 29.79
N LEU A 27 12.80 -9.63 30.46
CA LEU A 27 12.99 -8.35 29.77
C LEU A 27 14.36 -8.28 29.07
N ARG A 28 15.42 -8.76 29.74
CA ARG A 28 16.79 -8.86 29.18
C ARG A 28 16.84 -9.82 28.00
N ALA A 29 16.24 -11.00 28.15
CA ALA A 29 16.19 -12.00 27.09
C ALA A 29 15.48 -11.47 25.83
N LYS A 30 14.43 -10.65 26.01
CA LYS A 30 13.68 -10.07 24.88
C LYS A 30 14.34 -8.82 24.30
N GLY A 31 14.98 -7.99 25.12
CA GLY A 31 15.55 -6.71 24.70
C GLY A 31 14.50 -5.61 24.51
N SER A 32 14.96 -4.35 24.42
CA SER A 32 14.08 -3.16 24.40
C SER A 32 13.23 -3.05 23.14
N VAL A 33 13.85 -3.18 21.97
CA VAL A 33 13.19 -3.05 20.65
C VAL A 33 12.11 -4.12 20.47
N ALA A 34 12.42 -5.39 20.71
CA ALA A 34 11.45 -6.48 20.55
C ALA A 34 10.34 -6.42 21.61
N THR A 35 10.63 -5.94 22.82
CA THR A 35 9.61 -5.68 23.84
C THR A 35 8.65 -4.58 23.39
N TYR A 36 9.16 -3.47 22.87
CA TYR A 36 8.37 -2.37 22.36
C TYR A 36 7.47 -2.78 21.18
N LEU A 37 8.00 -3.59 20.25
CA LEU A 37 7.22 -4.13 19.13
C LEU A 37 6.15 -5.13 19.59
N ALA A 38 6.46 -5.99 20.57
CA ALA A 38 5.49 -6.92 21.13
C ALA A 38 4.30 -6.20 21.80
N LEU A 39 4.55 -5.08 22.49
CA LEU A 39 3.49 -4.23 23.04
C LEU A 39 2.57 -3.70 21.94
N LYS A 40 3.15 -3.21 20.82
CA LYS A 40 2.36 -2.74 19.66
C LYS A 40 1.54 -3.87 19.04
N GLN A 41 2.13 -5.05 18.90
CA GLN A 41 1.44 -6.22 18.33
C GLN A 41 0.29 -6.71 19.21
N ALA A 42 0.40 -6.56 20.53
CA ALA A 42 -0.68 -6.86 21.48
C ALA A 42 -1.79 -5.79 21.52
N GLY A 43 -1.77 -4.81 20.62
CA GLY A 43 -2.78 -3.76 20.52
C GLY A 43 -2.60 -2.60 21.51
N HIS A 44 -1.48 -2.56 22.25
CA HIS A 44 -1.15 -1.40 23.06
C HIS A 44 -0.55 -0.28 22.19
N ASN A 45 -0.68 0.97 22.65
CA ASN A 45 -0.06 2.14 22.01
C ASN A 45 1.07 2.71 22.89
N PRO A 46 2.22 2.02 23.01
CA PRO A 46 3.34 2.50 23.82
C PRO A 46 3.97 3.75 23.17
N SER A 47 4.27 4.77 23.99
CA SER A 47 5.01 5.95 23.52
C SER A 47 6.47 5.59 23.23
N ILE A 48 7.13 6.37 22.38
CA ILE A 48 8.57 6.17 22.11
C ILE A 48 9.43 6.35 23.38
N ASN A 49 8.98 7.17 24.33
CA ASN A 49 9.63 7.31 25.63
C ASN A 49 9.63 6.00 26.42
N PHE A 50 8.66 5.12 26.18
CA PHE A 50 8.65 3.81 26.81
C PHE A 50 9.76 2.90 26.27
N LEU A 51 10.15 3.03 25.00
CA LEU A 51 11.33 2.35 24.45
C LEU A 51 12.60 2.78 25.17
N TRP A 52 12.80 4.09 25.37
CA TRP A 52 13.94 4.64 26.11
C TRP A 52 13.96 4.16 27.56
N ALA A 53 12.79 4.11 28.20
CA ALA A 53 12.66 3.62 29.55
C ALA A 53 13.05 2.14 29.67
N ILE A 54 12.65 1.29 28.71
CA ILE A 54 13.03 -0.12 28.70
C ILE A 54 14.54 -0.27 28.46
N GLU A 55 15.10 0.46 27.49
CA GLU A 55 16.54 0.39 27.21
C GLU A 55 17.38 0.92 28.40
N GLY A 56 16.97 2.02 29.01
CA GLY A 56 17.62 2.56 30.20
C GLY A 56 17.50 1.61 31.40
N ALA A 57 16.39 0.88 31.52
CA ALA A 57 16.24 -0.18 32.52
C ALA A 57 17.21 -1.35 32.30
N LEU A 58 17.44 -1.73 31.03
CA LEU A 58 18.33 -2.83 30.67
C LEU A 58 19.82 -2.46 30.78
N THR A 59 20.16 -1.20 30.51
CA THR A 59 21.54 -0.69 30.49
C THR A 59 21.92 0.06 31.76
N ASP A 60 21.02 0.13 32.74
CA ASP A 60 21.18 0.91 33.97
C ASP A 60 21.53 2.40 33.72
N ARG A 61 20.86 3.01 32.74
CA ARG A 61 20.97 4.43 32.37
C ARG A 61 19.67 5.18 32.55
N ASP A 62 19.74 6.51 32.67
CA ASP A 62 18.54 7.35 32.63
C ASP A 62 17.92 7.30 31.21
N TRP A 63 16.59 7.25 31.13
CA TRP A 63 15.91 7.17 29.84
C TRP A 63 16.12 8.44 28.98
N ILE A 64 16.39 9.59 29.60
CA ILE A 64 16.76 10.84 28.89
C ILE A 64 18.13 10.69 28.22
N GLU A 65 19.09 10.07 28.91
CA GLU A 65 20.43 9.80 28.37
C GLU A 65 20.35 8.88 27.14
N VAL A 66 19.55 7.81 27.25
CA VAL A 66 19.29 6.89 26.13
C VAL A 66 18.62 7.62 24.96
N ALA A 67 17.64 8.49 25.24
CA ALA A 67 16.94 9.25 24.21
C ALA A 67 17.87 10.23 23.45
N HIS A 68 18.92 10.73 24.10
CA HIS A 68 19.92 11.59 23.45
C HIS A 68 20.94 10.78 22.66
N ASN A 69 21.47 9.69 23.23
CA ASN A 69 22.62 9.00 22.67
C ASN A 69 22.25 7.88 21.68
N ASP A 70 21.15 7.18 21.92
CA ASP A 70 20.86 5.92 21.23
C ASP A 70 19.61 6.00 20.33
N ARG A 71 18.92 7.15 20.33
CA ARG A 71 17.64 7.33 19.62
C ARG A 71 17.71 6.88 18.16
N LEU A 72 18.72 7.33 17.42
CA LEU A 72 18.83 6.98 16.01
C LEU A 72 19.06 5.47 15.84
N SER A 73 19.97 4.89 16.61
CA SER A 73 20.27 3.45 16.58
C SER A 73 19.03 2.60 16.86
N LEU A 74 18.29 2.92 17.92
CA LEU A 74 17.11 2.17 18.34
C LEU A 74 15.92 2.34 17.37
N LEU A 75 15.76 3.51 16.75
CA LEU A 75 14.76 3.71 15.70
C LEU A 75 15.11 2.92 14.43
N THR A 76 16.37 2.90 14.04
CA THR A 76 16.85 2.07 12.92
C THR A 76 16.64 0.59 13.21
N GLN A 77 16.94 0.13 14.42
CA GLN A 77 16.68 -1.26 14.83
C GLN A 77 15.19 -1.61 14.80
N ILE A 78 14.30 -0.67 15.17
CA ILE A 78 12.85 -0.86 14.99
C ILE A 78 12.50 -1.02 13.52
N GLU A 79 13.00 -0.14 12.66
CA GLU A 79 12.71 -0.19 11.22
C GLU A 79 13.21 -1.50 10.61
N MET A 80 14.45 -1.89 10.92
CA MET A 80 15.04 -3.16 10.50
C MET A 80 14.20 -4.33 11.00
N ARG A 81 13.84 -4.38 12.29
CA ARG A 81 13.06 -5.51 12.84
C ARG A 81 11.65 -5.56 12.28
N VAL A 82 11.01 -4.41 11.99
CA VAL A 82 9.71 -4.36 11.30
C VAL A 82 9.84 -4.90 9.88
N ASN A 83 10.92 -4.58 9.17
CA ASN A 83 11.19 -5.11 7.84
C ASN A 83 11.51 -6.61 7.89
N GLU A 84 12.30 -7.07 8.87
CA GLU A 84 12.57 -8.48 9.13
C GLU A 84 11.28 -9.25 9.41
N ILE A 85 10.40 -8.77 10.30
CA ILE A 85 9.10 -9.40 10.58
C ILE A 85 8.22 -9.42 9.33
N LYS A 86 8.30 -8.41 8.46
CA LYS A 86 7.59 -8.43 7.16
C LYS A 86 8.15 -9.51 6.24
N THR A 87 9.47 -9.67 6.16
CA THR A 87 10.12 -10.73 5.38
C THR A 87 9.96 -12.12 6.00
N GLU A 88 9.98 -12.27 7.32
CA GLU A 88 9.71 -13.51 8.05
C GLU A 88 8.26 -13.92 7.83
N LYS A 89 7.29 -12.99 7.92
CA LYS A 89 5.89 -13.26 7.51
C LYS A 89 5.73 -13.56 6.03
N LEU A 90 6.65 -13.08 5.18
CA LEU A 90 6.68 -13.41 3.76
C LEU A 90 7.28 -14.81 3.53
N ASN A 91 8.26 -15.21 4.34
CA ASN A 91 8.98 -16.49 4.26
C ASN A 91 8.24 -17.64 4.97
N ASP A 92 7.60 -17.40 6.12
CA ASP A 92 6.69 -18.36 6.79
C ASP A 92 5.46 -18.64 5.92
N LYS A 93 5.03 -17.66 5.11
CA LYS A 93 4.04 -17.85 4.03
C LYS A 93 4.58 -18.61 2.81
N ASN A 94 5.90 -18.72 2.65
CA ASN A 94 6.52 -19.47 1.55
C ASN A 94 6.85 -20.93 1.94
N GLU A 95 7.08 -21.24 3.22
CA GLU A 95 7.43 -22.60 3.69
C GLU A 95 6.24 -23.43 4.22
N THR A 96 5.08 -22.81 4.47
CA THR A 96 3.83 -23.53 4.77
C THR A 96 2.71 -22.98 3.88
N GLN A 97 2.30 -23.78 2.87
CA GLN A 97 1.24 -23.51 1.87
C GLN A 97 1.64 -22.48 0.80
N SER A 98 1.98 -22.88 -0.43
CA SER A 98 1.01 -23.41 -1.40
C SER A 98 -0.45 -23.09 -1.06
N SER A 99 -0.75 -21.81 -0.90
CA SER A 99 -2.06 -21.24 -1.24
C SER A 99 -1.80 -20.01 -2.10
N SER A 100 -1.51 -20.24 -3.38
CA SER A 100 -1.93 -19.27 -4.38
C SER A 100 -3.45 -19.23 -4.28
N GLY A 101 -4.00 -18.32 -3.48
CA GLY A 101 -5.36 -17.90 -3.70
C GLY A 101 -5.46 -17.50 -5.17
N ILE A 102 -6.53 -17.94 -5.82
CA ILE A 102 -6.70 -17.72 -7.26
C ILE A 102 -6.75 -16.20 -7.47
N MET A 103 -5.86 -15.66 -8.31
CA MET A 103 -5.88 -14.26 -8.72
C MET A 103 -7.24 -13.95 -9.36
N ARG A 104 -7.99 -13.02 -8.76
CA ARG A 104 -9.31 -12.60 -9.19
C ARG A 104 -9.28 -11.16 -9.66
N PHE A 105 -10.15 -10.85 -10.60
CA PHE A 105 -10.42 -9.50 -11.07
C PHE A 105 -11.87 -9.21 -10.77
N SER A 106 -12.14 -8.22 -9.93
CA SER A 106 -13.48 -7.93 -9.43
C SER A 106 -13.70 -6.43 -9.28
N TYR A 107 -14.96 -6.00 -9.23
CA TYR A 107 -15.29 -4.59 -8.99
C TYR A 107 -14.76 -4.12 -7.64
N LEU A 108 -14.12 -2.95 -7.59
CA LEU A 108 -13.69 -2.32 -6.33
C LEU A 108 -14.87 -2.11 -5.38
N ALA A 109 -16.07 -1.87 -5.92
CA ALA A 109 -17.32 -1.75 -5.15
C ALA A 109 -17.56 -2.92 -4.20
N ASN A 110 -17.15 -4.13 -4.58
CA ASN A 110 -17.34 -5.35 -3.79
C ASN A 110 -16.18 -5.61 -2.81
N HIS A 111 -15.14 -4.79 -2.86
CA HIS A 111 -13.93 -4.95 -2.05
C HIS A 111 -13.46 -3.61 -1.43
N PRO A 112 -14.31 -2.94 -0.62
CA PRO A 112 -14.01 -1.65 0.00
C PRO A 112 -12.73 -1.66 0.85
N GLN A 113 -12.37 -2.81 1.41
CA GLN A 113 -11.16 -2.98 2.24
C GLN A 113 -9.86 -2.66 1.49
N PHE A 114 -9.85 -2.72 0.16
CA PHE A 114 -8.66 -2.42 -0.64
C PHE A 114 -8.46 -0.94 -0.90
N LEU A 115 -9.45 -0.10 -0.58
CA LEU A 115 -9.47 1.31 -0.92
C LEU A 115 -8.28 2.07 -0.33
N GLU A 116 -8.00 1.87 0.96
CA GLU A 116 -6.92 2.58 1.66
C GLU A 116 -5.55 2.20 1.10
N THR A 117 -5.32 0.90 0.88
CA THR A 117 -4.06 0.42 0.30
C THR A 117 -3.84 0.98 -1.10
N LEU A 118 -4.88 0.97 -1.95
CA LEU A 118 -4.78 1.54 -3.30
C LEU A 118 -4.56 3.06 -3.25
N ALA A 119 -5.28 3.78 -2.39
CA ALA A 119 -5.18 5.23 -2.29
C ALA A 119 -3.77 5.68 -1.89
N VAL A 120 -3.18 5.06 -0.87
CA VAL A 120 -1.83 5.38 -0.41
C VAL A 120 -0.79 5.14 -1.50
N ASN A 121 -0.89 4.00 -2.21
CA ASN A 121 0.07 3.65 -3.25
C ASN A 121 -0.06 4.50 -4.51
N LEU A 122 -1.30 4.81 -4.93
CA LEU A 122 -1.56 5.72 -6.04
C LEU A 122 -1.11 7.14 -5.71
N PHE A 123 -1.43 7.65 -4.51
CA PHE A 123 -0.98 8.96 -4.04
C PHE A 123 0.55 9.04 -4.12
N LYS A 124 1.26 8.10 -3.50
CA LYS A 124 2.73 8.06 -3.54
C LYS A 124 3.30 7.99 -4.97
N HIS A 125 2.64 7.27 -5.88
CA HIS A 125 3.10 7.13 -7.25
C HIS A 125 2.98 8.44 -8.05
N TRP A 126 1.88 9.17 -7.85
CA TRP A 126 1.55 10.35 -8.65
C TRP A 126 1.96 11.68 -8.01
N GLN A 127 2.27 11.70 -6.72
CA GLN A 127 2.69 12.91 -5.98
C GLN A 127 3.78 13.75 -6.70
N PRO A 128 4.82 13.16 -7.34
CA PRO A 128 5.83 13.97 -8.02
C PRO A 128 5.30 14.81 -9.20
N ILE A 129 4.16 14.42 -9.77
CA ILE A 129 3.53 15.07 -10.93
C ILE A 129 2.33 15.91 -10.47
N LEU A 130 1.52 15.36 -9.57
CA LEU A 130 0.31 15.98 -9.04
C LEU A 130 0.60 16.54 -7.65
N THR A 131 1.24 17.70 -7.60
CA THR A 131 1.77 18.31 -6.37
C THR A 131 0.68 18.83 -5.43
N GLU A 132 -0.49 19.18 -5.95
CA GLU A 132 -1.65 19.67 -5.18
C GLU A 132 -2.60 18.53 -4.74
N ASP A 133 -2.34 17.32 -5.20
CA ASP A 133 -3.15 16.16 -4.85
C ASP A 133 -2.95 15.75 -3.39
N THR A 134 -3.98 15.15 -2.79
CA THR A 134 -3.93 14.66 -1.41
C THR A 134 -4.43 13.22 -1.32
N LEU A 135 -4.12 12.54 -0.21
CA LEU A 135 -4.65 11.19 0.02
C LEU A 135 -6.18 11.20 0.05
N GLU A 136 -6.80 12.24 0.60
CA GLU A 136 -8.26 12.41 0.64
C GLU A 136 -8.85 12.54 -0.77
N ILE A 137 -8.20 13.29 -1.67
CA ILE A 137 -8.61 13.41 -3.07
C ILE A 137 -8.54 12.03 -3.76
N ARG A 138 -7.48 11.25 -3.51
CA ARG A 138 -7.36 9.89 -4.05
C ARG A 138 -8.41 8.93 -3.51
N ILE A 139 -8.68 8.98 -2.20
CA ILE A 139 -9.75 8.22 -1.56
C ILE A 139 -11.10 8.58 -2.19
N ALA A 140 -11.39 9.87 -2.36
CA ALA A 140 -12.64 10.34 -2.99
C ALA A 140 -12.75 9.87 -4.45
N LYS A 141 -11.67 9.95 -5.23
CA LYS A 141 -11.65 9.46 -6.62
C LYS A 141 -11.87 7.94 -6.67
N LEU A 142 -11.24 7.15 -5.81
CA LEU A 142 -11.50 5.70 -5.77
C LEU A 142 -12.94 5.39 -5.35
N LYS A 143 -13.49 6.11 -4.36
CA LYS A 143 -14.90 5.97 -3.94
C LYS A 143 -15.87 6.28 -5.08
N SER A 144 -15.62 7.30 -5.89
CA SER A 144 -16.50 7.61 -7.03
C SER A 144 -16.49 6.52 -8.10
N HIS A 145 -15.48 5.64 -8.11
CA HIS A 145 -15.36 4.51 -9.03
C HIS A 145 -15.89 3.19 -8.44
N MET A 146 -16.41 3.21 -7.21
CA MET A 146 -17.04 2.06 -6.55
C MET A 146 -18.48 1.87 -7.06
N SER A 147 -18.59 1.55 -8.33
CA SER A 147 -19.83 1.25 -9.04
C SER A 147 -19.70 -0.07 -9.77
N THR A 148 -20.81 -0.76 -10.03
CA THR A 148 -20.88 -1.95 -10.90
C THR A 148 -21.63 -1.68 -12.20
N GLU A 149 -22.35 -0.55 -12.28
CA GLU A 149 -23.30 -0.26 -13.34
C GLU A 149 -22.91 0.99 -14.14
N ARG A 150 -22.70 2.11 -13.45
CA ARG A 150 -22.45 3.42 -14.06
C ARG A 150 -20.98 3.80 -14.02
N LEU A 151 -20.50 4.46 -15.07
CA LEU A 151 -19.15 5.00 -15.09
C LEU A 151 -18.99 6.15 -14.07
N PRO A 152 -17.80 6.32 -13.50
CA PRO A 152 -16.62 5.46 -13.64
C PRO A 152 -16.74 4.14 -12.84
N ILE A 153 -16.11 3.08 -13.33
CA ILE A 153 -16.07 1.76 -12.69
C ILE A 153 -14.61 1.32 -12.53
N ALA A 154 -14.21 0.92 -11.32
CA ALA A 154 -12.89 0.36 -11.06
C ALA A 154 -12.93 -1.16 -10.83
N TRP A 155 -11.94 -1.85 -11.37
CA TRP A 155 -11.62 -3.24 -11.10
C TRP A 155 -10.31 -3.34 -10.33
N VAL A 156 -10.25 -4.33 -9.45
CA VAL A 156 -9.05 -4.68 -8.67
C VAL A 156 -8.57 -6.07 -9.03
N ALA A 157 -7.25 -6.23 -9.11
CA ALA A 157 -6.59 -7.53 -9.13
C ALA A 157 -6.27 -7.92 -7.68
N HIS A 158 -6.78 -9.05 -7.20
CA HIS A 158 -6.67 -9.42 -5.79
C HIS A 158 -6.66 -10.94 -5.56
N SER A 159 -6.21 -11.34 -4.39
CA SER A 159 -6.32 -12.71 -3.87
C SER A 159 -6.63 -12.64 -2.39
N ASP A 160 -7.71 -13.29 -1.97
CA ASP A 160 -8.19 -13.32 -0.60
C ASP A 160 -8.31 -11.91 0.02
N SER A 161 -7.34 -11.53 0.87
CA SER A 161 -7.31 -10.25 1.58
C SER A 161 -6.26 -9.27 1.03
N GLU A 162 -5.65 -9.56 -0.12
CA GLU A 162 -4.56 -8.77 -0.70
C GLU A 162 -4.91 -8.22 -2.08
N VAL A 163 -4.64 -6.93 -2.29
CA VAL A 163 -4.80 -6.25 -3.58
C VAL A 163 -3.44 -6.04 -4.24
N PHE A 164 -3.38 -6.25 -5.55
CA PHE A 164 -2.16 -6.16 -6.33
C PHE A 164 -2.17 -5.00 -7.34
N GLY A 165 -3.35 -4.52 -7.71
CA GLY A 165 -3.49 -3.43 -8.65
C GLY A 165 -4.94 -3.06 -8.94
N THR A 166 -5.12 -2.01 -9.73
CA THR A 166 -6.42 -1.48 -10.14
C THR A 166 -6.36 -1.00 -11.59
N ALA A 167 -7.50 -0.99 -12.25
CA ALA A 167 -7.74 -0.30 -13.53
C ALA A 167 -9.20 0.16 -13.55
N ALA A 168 -9.53 1.15 -14.36
CA ALA A 168 -10.87 1.73 -14.40
C ALA A 168 -11.34 2.00 -15.83
N LEU A 169 -12.65 1.90 -16.02
CA LEU A 169 -13.36 2.43 -17.15
C LEU A 169 -13.97 3.78 -16.74
N ARG A 170 -13.66 4.84 -17.46
CA ARG A 170 -14.06 6.21 -17.14
C ARG A 170 -14.73 6.85 -18.33
N GLU A 171 -15.71 7.71 -18.08
CA GLU A 171 -16.31 8.52 -19.16
C GLU A 171 -15.34 9.64 -19.58
N HIS A 172 -14.69 10.27 -18.60
CA HIS A 172 -13.71 11.34 -18.78
C HIS A 172 -12.42 11.01 -18.00
N ASP A 173 -11.26 11.24 -18.61
CA ASP A 173 -9.97 11.03 -17.92
C ASP A 173 -8.86 12.04 -18.24
N LEU A 174 -8.96 12.75 -19.37
CA LEU A 174 -8.03 13.80 -19.77
C LEU A 174 -8.82 15.08 -20.09
N ASP A 175 -8.43 16.18 -19.45
CA ASP A 175 -9.04 17.50 -19.67
C ASP A 175 -8.86 17.95 -21.13
N ASP A 176 -9.79 18.74 -21.64
CA ASP A 176 -9.85 19.25 -23.02
C ASP A 176 -10.04 18.17 -24.12
N ARG A 177 -10.31 16.91 -23.73
CA ARG A 177 -10.55 15.77 -24.64
C ARG A 177 -11.87 15.07 -24.37
N GLU A 178 -12.91 15.84 -24.07
CA GLU A 178 -14.29 15.35 -23.89
C GLU A 178 -14.89 14.76 -25.18
N ASP A 179 -14.27 15.03 -26.34
CA ASP A 179 -14.58 14.40 -27.62
C ASP A 179 -14.23 12.89 -27.63
N LEU A 180 -13.33 12.46 -26.75
CA LEU A 180 -12.95 11.06 -26.59
C LEU A 180 -13.64 10.47 -25.37
N ALA A 181 -14.39 9.39 -25.59
CA ALA A 181 -14.93 8.57 -24.52
C ALA A 181 -15.22 7.15 -25.05
N PRO A 182 -15.20 6.12 -24.18
CA PRO A 182 -14.71 6.14 -22.81
C PRO A 182 -13.20 5.81 -22.72
N TRP A 183 -12.65 5.96 -21.53
CA TRP A 183 -11.24 5.82 -21.22
C TRP A 183 -10.93 4.59 -20.36
N LEU A 184 -9.88 3.86 -20.73
CA LEU A 184 -9.16 2.95 -19.85
C LEU A 184 -8.16 3.78 -19.03
N GLY A 185 -8.43 3.93 -17.75
CA GLY A 185 -7.71 4.83 -16.86
C GLY A 185 -7.31 4.17 -15.55
N GLY A 186 -6.45 4.85 -14.78
CA GLY A 186 -6.08 4.41 -13.43
C GLY A 186 -5.40 3.04 -13.35
N VAL A 187 -4.80 2.57 -14.45
CA VAL A 187 -4.04 1.32 -14.46
C VAL A 187 -2.82 1.46 -13.56
N TYR A 188 -2.79 0.66 -12.51
CA TYR A 188 -1.70 0.66 -11.55
C TYR A 188 -1.52 -0.72 -10.95
N VAL A 189 -0.28 -1.19 -10.89
CA VAL A 189 0.12 -2.42 -10.21
C VAL A 189 1.16 -2.05 -9.16
N LEU A 190 0.98 -2.57 -7.94
CA LEU A 190 1.93 -2.39 -6.83
C LEU A 190 3.34 -2.75 -7.30
N PRO A 191 4.37 -1.96 -6.96
CA PRO A 191 5.73 -2.17 -7.47
C PRO A 191 6.26 -3.60 -7.29
N THR A 192 5.97 -4.23 -6.14
CA THR A 192 6.38 -5.60 -5.81
C THR A 192 5.68 -6.68 -6.63
N CYS A 193 4.60 -6.34 -7.34
CA CYS A 193 3.77 -7.27 -8.10
C CYS A 193 3.88 -7.08 -9.61
N ARG A 194 4.75 -6.17 -10.08
CA ARG A 194 4.95 -5.89 -11.51
C ARG A 194 5.66 -7.05 -12.22
N SER A 195 5.62 -7.03 -13.54
CA SER A 195 6.23 -8.06 -14.41
C SER A 195 5.66 -9.48 -14.23
N ARG A 196 4.42 -9.57 -13.75
CA ARG A 196 3.66 -10.83 -13.54
C ARG A 196 2.40 -10.94 -14.42
N GLY A 197 2.27 -10.10 -15.45
CA GLY A 197 1.09 -10.07 -16.33
C GLY A 197 -0.17 -9.40 -15.73
N ILE A 198 -0.13 -8.94 -14.47
CA ILE A 198 -1.30 -8.35 -13.78
C ILE A 198 -1.85 -7.12 -14.49
N GLY A 199 -0.97 -6.22 -14.96
CA GLY A 199 -1.39 -5.01 -15.66
C GLY A 199 -2.14 -5.30 -16.96
N GLU A 200 -1.64 -6.27 -17.74
CA GLU A 200 -2.31 -6.71 -18.96
C GLU A 200 -3.66 -7.38 -18.66
N ALA A 201 -3.73 -8.23 -17.62
CA ALA A 201 -4.96 -8.88 -17.22
C ALA A 201 -6.02 -7.87 -16.70
N LEU A 202 -5.60 -6.82 -16.00
CA LEU A 202 -6.45 -5.69 -15.64
C LEU A 202 -6.98 -4.97 -16.88
N CYS A 203 -6.12 -4.66 -17.85
CA CYS A 203 -6.55 -4.03 -19.09
C CYS A 203 -7.58 -4.90 -19.83
N LYS A 204 -7.29 -6.19 -20.01
CA LYS A 204 -8.22 -7.16 -20.63
C LYS A 204 -9.55 -7.25 -19.90
N THR A 205 -9.55 -7.16 -18.57
CA THR A 205 -10.79 -7.15 -17.77
C THR A 205 -11.65 -5.93 -18.09
N VAL A 206 -11.04 -4.74 -18.15
CA VAL A 206 -11.72 -3.49 -18.52
C VAL A 206 -12.22 -3.54 -19.97
N GLU A 207 -11.39 -4.02 -20.90
CA GLU A 207 -11.75 -4.20 -22.31
C GLU A 207 -12.95 -5.14 -22.47
N GLN A 208 -12.96 -6.30 -21.80
CA GLN A 208 -14.10 -7.23 -21.82
C GLN A 208 -15.36 -6.59 -21.23
N ALA A 209 -15.24 -5.86 -20.13
CA ALA A 209 -16.36 -5.17 -19.51
C ALA A 209 -16.92 -4.04 -20.39
N ALA A 210 -16.08 -3.37 -21.17
CA ALA A 210 -16.48 -2.38 -22.15
C ALA A 210 -17.24 -3.04 -23.33
N LYS A 211 -16.72 -4.14 -23.90
CA LYS A 211 -17.42 -4.93 -24.93
C LYS A 211 -18.82 -5.34 -24.51
N LEU A 212 -18.96 -5.87 -23.29
CA LEU A 212 -20.25 -6.31 -22.75
C LEU A 212 -21.25 -5.14 -22.56
N ARG A 213 -20.77 -3.90 -22.54
CA ARG A 213 -21.57 -2.67 -22.49
C ARG A 213 -21.83 -2.07 -23.87
N GLY A 214 -21.45 -2.75 -24.96
CA GLY A 214 -21.61 -2.25 -26.33
C GLY A 214 -20.66 -1.11 -26.68
N ILE A 215 -19.53 -1.01 -25.97
CA ILE A 215 -18.47 -0.05 -26.30
C ILE A 215 -17.52 -0.74 -27.28
N ASP A 216 -17.35 -0.15 -28.45
CA ASP A 216 -16.53 -0.70 -29.53
C ASP A 216 -15.09 -0.16 -29.55
N THR A 217 -14.87 1.00 -28.91
CA THR A 217 -13.56 1.68 -28.89
C THR A 217 -13.25 2.21 -27.50
N LEU A 218 -12.01 2.04 -27.05
CA LEU A 218 -11.48 2.70 -25.85
C LEU A 218 -10.34 3.65 -26.17
N HIS A 219 -10.18 4.64 -25.30
CA HIS A 219 -9.07 5.58 -25.29
C HIS A 219 -8.24 5.42 -24.02
N LEU A 220 -6.98 5.81 -24.07
CA LEU A 220 -6.14 6.00 -22.89
C LEU A 220 -5.12 7.08 -23.19
N PHE A 221 -4.50 7.64 -22.17
CA PHE A 221 -3.26 8.38 -22.34
C PHE A 221 -2.18 7.83 -21.42
N THR A 222 -0.94 8.02 -21.83
CA THR A 222 0.22 7.54 -21.08
C THR A 222 1.39 8.52 -21.18
N LEU A 223 2.13 8.68 -20.09
CA LEU A 223 3.35 9.47 -20.05
C LEU A 223 4.58 8.69 -20.55
N ASP A 224 4.68 7.39 -20.24
CA ASP A 224 5.91 6.62 -20.47
C ASP A 224 5.71 5.16 -20.91
N LYS A 225 4.47 4.68 -21.06
CA LYS A 225 4.12 3.29 -21.40
C LYS A 225 3.62 3.06 -22.83
N LYS A 226 3.83 3.99 -23.77
CA LYS A 226 3.39 3.84 -25.17
C LYS A 226 3.76 2.49 -25.78
N ALA A 227 5.05 2.11 -25.72
CA ALA A 227 5.52 0.85 -26.32
C ALA A 227 4.83 -0.39 -25.72
N TRP A 228 4.56 -0.36 -24.41
CA TRP A 228 3.85 -1.44 -23.72
C TRP A 228 2.39 -1.54 -24.19
N TYR A 229 1.68 -0.41 -24.26
CA TYR A 229 0.31 -0.39 -24.77
C TYR A 229 0.24 -0.77 -26.25
N THR A 230 1.23 -0.38 -27.07
CA THR A 230 1.32 -0.83 -28.47
C THR A 230 1.40 -2.34 -28.58
N HIS A 231 2.17 -3.01 -27.72
CA HIS A 231 2.21 -4.48 -27.70
C HIS A 231 0.86 -5.10 -27.33
N LEU A 232 0.04 -4.40 -26.54
CA LEU A 232 -1.33 -4.80 -26.21
C LEU A 232 -2.37 -4.44 -27.29
N GLY A 233 -1.94 -3.94 -28.45
CA GLY A 233 -2.80 -3.62 -29.60
C GLY A 233 -3.34 -2.19 -29.63
N TRP A 234 -2.87 -1.31 -28.75
CA TRP A 234 -3.25 0.10 -28.76
C TRP A 234 -2.48 0.87 -29.83
N LYS A 235 -3.15 1.81 -30.51
CA LYS A 235 -2.56 2.66 -31.54
C LYS A 235 -2.50 4.09 -31.05
N GLN A 236 -1.35 4.73 -31.20
CA GLN A 236 -1.25 6.17 -30.94
C GLN A 236 -2.11 6.93 -31.94
N ILE A 237 -2.90 7.88 -31.44
CA ILE A 237 -3.70 8.79 -32.27
C ILE A 237 -3.24 10.24 -32.17
N GLU A 238 -2.62 10.61 -31.04
CA GLU A 238 -2.18 11.99 -30.80
C GLU A 238 -1.03 12.03 -29.80
N SER A 239 -0.15 13.03 -29.92
CA SER A 239 0.81 13.42 -28.88
C SER A 239 0.28 14.68 -28.20
N THR A 240 0.32 14.72 -26.87
CA THR A 240 -0.17 15.84 -26.08
C THR A 240 0.78 16.14 -24.92
N THR A 241 0.40 17.08 -24.06
CA THR A 241 1.11 17.41 -22.82
C THR A 241 0.12 17.38 -21.65
N TRP A 242 0.51 16.77 -20.53
CA TRP A 242 -0.30 16.74 -19.31
C TRP A 242 0.56 17.15 -18.12
N HIS A 243 0.15 18.20 -17.40
CA HIS A 243 0.96 18.87 -16.36
C HIS A 243 2.41 19.19 -16.81
N GLY A 244 2.57 19.67 -18.05
CA GLY A 244 3.88 20.00 -18.62
C GLY A 244 4.74 18.81 -19.05
N LEU A 245 4.25 17.57 -18.89
CA LEU A 245 4.95 16.36 -19.30
C LEU A 245 4.41 15.85 -20.65
N PRO A 246 5.30 15.39 -21.56
CA PRO A 246 4.88 14.74 -22.79
C PRO A 246 4.02 13.51 -22.51
N ALA A 247 2.95 13.36 -23.29
CA ALA A 247 2.04 12.23 -23.19
C ALA A 247 1.60 11.78 -24.60
N ASP A 248 1.21 10.51 -24.72
CA ASP A 248 0.61 9.97 -25.93
C ASP A 248 -0.83 9.56 -25.63
N ILE A 249 -1.79 10.00 -26.45
CA ILE A 249 -3.17 9.51 -26.46
C ILE A 249 -3.24 8.35 -27.44
N MET A 250 -3.87 7.26 -27.00
CA MET A 250 -3.97 6.01 -27.75
C MET A 250 -5.43 5.55 -27.82
N SER A 251 -5.78 4.88 -28.90
CA SER A 251 -7.08 4.22 -29.08
C SER A 251 -6.91 2.73 -29.35
N LYS A 252 -7.95 1.97 -29.02
CA LYS A 252 -8.05 0.55 -29.36
C LYS A 252 -9.49 0.19 -29.69
N GLN A 253 -9.65 -0.40 -30.87
CA GLN A 253 -10.88 -1.10 -31.25
C GLN A 253 -10.95 -2.41 -30.45
N LEU A 254 -12.09 -2.67 -29.81
CA LEU A 254 -12.28 -3.83 -28.94
C LEU A 254 -12.67 -5.08 -29.73
#